data_AF-A0A7Y5NAF8-F1
#
_entry.id   AF-A0A7Y5NAF8-F1
#
_cell.length_a   1.000
_cell.length_b   1.000
_cell.length_c   1.000
_cell.angle_alpha   90.00
_cell.angle_beta   90.00
_cell.angle_gamma   90.00
#
_symmetry.space_group_name_H-M   'P 1'
#
loop_
_entity.id
_entity.type
_entity.pdbx_description
1 polymer ?
#
loop_
_entity_poly.entity_id
_entity_poly.type
_entity_poly.pdbx_seq_one_letter_code
_entity_poly.pdbx_strand_id
1 'polypeptide(L)'
;GIEFGADQSTLRAVVSGARAATRRPLFVKLSPSLADIVAAARVAIDAGADGLTLVNTLPGLVIDVERRRPALGFGTGGVSGPGLLPVGVLATWKVSRALPGVPIIGVGGVASATDALQYIMAGASVVGIGTAAMRDPRAPERVVLELDHWCERHHATVRQLVGALEWPA
;
A
#
# COMPACT_ATOMS: atom_id res chain seq x y z
N GLY A 1 15.73 1.70 4.71
CA GLY A 1 14.39 1.57 4.12
C GLY A 1 13.60 2.85 4.27
N ILE A 2 13.08 3.10 5.48
CA ILE A 2 12.47 4.39 5.86
C ILE A 2 13.44 5.56 5.59
N GLU A 3 14.73 5.36 5.86
CA GLU A 3 15.82 6.32 5.59
C GLU A 3 15.84 6.84 4.14
N PHE A 4 15.50 6.01 3.15
CA PHE A 4 15.47 6.44 1.74
C PHE A 4 14.19 7.20 1.38
N GLY A 5 13.09 6.96 2.10
CA GLY A 5 11.81 7.61 1.82
C GLY A 5 11.57 8.88 2.62
N ALA A 6 12.22 9.02 3.79
CA ALA A 6 12.02 10.13 4.72
C ALA A 6 12.65 11.44 4.23
N ASP A 7 13.74 11.36 3.48
CA ASP A 7 14.38 12.50 2.83
C ASP A 7 14.10 12.49 1.32
N GLN A 8 13.58 13.60 0.81
CA GLN A 8 13.18 13.71 -0.59
C GLN A 8 14.39 13.66 -1.55
N SER A 9 15.53 14.20 -1.13
CA SER A 9 16.74 14.20 -1.98
C SER A 9 17.28 12.79 -2.17
N THR A 10 17.28 12.01 -1.08
CA THR A 10 17.68 10.61 -1.06
C THR A 10 16.70 9.75 -1.87
N LEU A 11 15.39 9.97 -1.70
CA LEU A 11 14.37 9.27 -2.48
C LEU A 11 14.58 9.48 -3.99
N ARG A 12 14.78 10.74 -4.40
CA ARG A 12 15.04 11.09 -5.80
C ARG A 12 16.30 10.40 -6.31
N ALA A 13 17.40 10.45 -5.55
CA ALA A 13 18.66 9.83 -5.95
C ALA A 13 18.51 8.31 -6.16
N VAL A 14 17.84 7.61 -5.24
CA VAL A 14 17.61 6.16 -5.33
C VAL A 14 16.72 5.81 -6.53
N VAL A 15 15.60 6.53 -6.72
CA VAL A 15 14.67 6.23 -7.82
C VAL A 15 15.29 6.55 -9.17
N SER A 16 15.96 7.70 -9.34
CA SER A 16 16.66 8.04 -10.57
C SER A 16 17.79 7.05 -10.89
N GLY A 17 18.54 6.61 -9.88
CA GLY A 17 19.56 5.58 -10.04
C GLY A 17 18.98 4.24 -10.49
N ALA A 18 17.89 3.79 -9.86
CA ALA A 18 17.18 2.59 -10.25
C ALA A 18 16.61 2.70 -11.67
N ARG A 19 16.04 3.85 -12.02
CA ARG A 19 15.51 4.13 -13.35
C ARG A 19 16.60 4.06 -14.42
N ALA A 20 17.78 4.62 -14.16
CA ALA A 20 18.91 4.56 -15.08
C ALA A 20 19.39 3.10 -15.32
N ALA A 21 19.25 2.23 -14.31
CA ALA A 21 19.70 0.85 -14.36
C ALA A 21 18.71 -0.12 -15.04
N THR A 22 17.47 0.29 -15.35
CA THR A 22 16.45 -0.60 -15.92
C THR A 22 15.52 0.12 -16.89
N ARG A 23 14.94 -0.60 -17.85
CA ARG A 23 13.83 -0.13 -18.70
C ARG A 23 12.50 -0.83 -18.41
N ARG A 24 12.49 -1.79 -17.47
CA ARG A 24 11.26 -2.47 -17.04
C ARG A 24 10.39 -1.54 -16.18
N PRO A 25 9.07 -1.81 -16.05
CA PRO A 25 8.22 -1.07 -15.14
C PRO A 25 8.83 -0.96 -13.73
N LEU A 26 8.88 0.25 -13.20
CA LEU A 26 9.48 0.60 -11.90
C LEU A 26 8.39 1.12 -10.96
N PHE A 27 8.04 0.32 -9.96
CA PHE A 27 7.11 0.71 -8.91
C PHE A 27 7.84 1.02 -7.61
N VAL A 28 7.53 2.15 -6.99
CA VAL A 28 8.13 2.56 -5.71
C VAL A 28 7.15 2.30 -4.57
N LYS A 29 7.59 1.52 -3.57
CA LYS A 29 6.77 1.19 -2.39
C LYS A 29 7.05 2.13 -1.23
N LEU A 30 6.08 2.99 -0.90
CA LEU A 30 6.26 4.03 0.12
C LEU A 30 5.87 3.55 1.52
N SER A 31 6.53 4.12 2.52
CA SER A 31 6.24 3.88 3.93
C SER A 31 5.03 4.71 4.38
N PRO A 32 4.17 4.17 5.26
CA PRO A 32 3.10 4.94 5.87
C PRO A 32 3.59 5.92 6.95
N SER A 33 4.85 5.79 7.40
CA SER A 33 5.45 6.65 8.43
C SER A 33 6.02 7.97 7.90
N LEU A 34 5.84 8.25 6.61
CA LEU A 34 6.30 9.50 6.01
C LEU A 34 5.41 10.66 6.48
N ALA A 35 6.03 11.78 6.87
CA ALA A 35 5.30 12.96 7.32
C ALA A 35 4.32 13.49 6.26
N ASP A 36 4.77 13.50 4.99
CA ASP A 36 3.94 13.80 3.83
C ASP A 36 4.16 12.74 2.74
N ILE A 37 3.27 11.76 2.70
CA ILE A 37 3.30 10.69 1.70
C ILE A 37 2.99 11.18 0.28
N VAL A 38 2.24 12.28 0.13
CA VAL A 38 1.90 12.86 -1.18
C VAL A 38 3.13 13.52 -1.78
N ALA A 39 3.87 14.30 -0.98
CA ALA A 39 5.13 14.89 -1.42
C ALA A 39 6.14 13.81 -1.83
N ALA A 40 6.30 12.74 -1.03
CA ALA A 40 7.18 11.62 -1.38
C ALA A 40 6.72 10.89 -2.66
N ALA A 41 5.42 10.69 -2.84
CA ALA A 41 4.86 10.10 -4.05
C ALA A 41 5.15 10.93 -5.30
N ARG A 42 5.01 12.26 -5.23
CA ARG A 42 5.39 13.18 -6.31
C ARG A 42 6.86 13.01 -6.66
N VAL A 43 7.75 13.04 -5.66
CA VAL A 43 9.19 12.89 -5.86
C VAL A 43 9.54 11.56 -6.54
N ALA A 44 8.91 10.46 -6.14
CA ALA A 44 9.14 9.16 -6.76
C ALA A 44 8.74 9.14 -8.24
N ILE A 45 7.57 9.67 -8.58
CA ILE A 45 7.10 9.76 -9.98
C ILE A 45 8.01 10.67 -10.80
N ASP A 46 8.34 11.86 -10.30
CA ASP A 46 9.22 12.82 -10.98
C ASP A 46 10.64 12.27 -11.19
N ALA A 47 11.08 11.34 -10.35
CA ALA A 47 12.37 10.66 -10.47
C ALA A 47 12.34 9.46 -11.45
N GLY A 48 11.18 9.14 -12.03
CA GLY A 48 11.03 8.15 -13.08
C GLY A 48 10.33 6.85 -12.67
N ALA A 49 9.66 6.81 -11.52
CA ALA A 49 8.78 5.67 -11.21
C ALA A 49 7.56 5.66 -12.15
N ASP A 50 7.18 4.47 -12.63
CA ASP A 50 6.03 4.25 -13.50
C ASP A 50 4.73 4.09 -12.69
N GLY A 51 4.83 3.84 -11.38
CA GLY A 51 3.70 3.68 -10.47
C GLY A 51 4.14 3.53 -9.02
N LEU A 52 3.16 3.38 -8.14
CA LEU A 52 3.38 3.38 -6.69
C LEU A 52 2.76 2.15 -6.03
N THR A 53 3.34 1.71 -4.92
CA THR A 53 2.71 0.76 -4.00
C THR A 53 2.55 1.41 -2.63
N LEU A 54 1.33 1.42 -2.11
CA LEU A 54 0.96 2.13 -0.88
C LEU A 54 0.22 1.13 0.03
N VAL A 55 0.76 0.66 1.15
CA VAL A 55 1.95 1.11 1.88
C VAL A 55 2.86 -0.08 2.30
N ASN A 56 4.03 0.24 2.83
CA ASN A 56 4.87 -0.68 3.61
C ASN A 56 4.35 -0.78 5.06
N THR A 57 5.05 -1.50 5.94
CA THR A 57 4.68 -1.67 7.36
C THR A 57 4.92 -0.42 8.21
N LEU A 58 4.24 -0.32 9.34
CA LEU A 58 4.56 0.63 10.42
C LEU A 58 5.65 0.05 11.36
N PRO A 59 6.48 0.84 12.03
CA PRO A 59 7.38 0.32 13.05
C PRO A 59 6.60 -0.14 14.29
N GLY A 60 7.09 -1.18 14.96
CA GLY A 60 6.52 -1.68 16.20
C GLY A 60 7.51 -2.46 17.06
N LEU A 61 7.12 -2.65 18.33
CA LEU A 61 7.84 -3.42 19.33
C LEU A 61 6.85 -4.38 20.01
N VAL A 62 7.26 -5.63 20.17
CA VAL A 62 6.58 -6.61 21.01
C VAL A 62 7.57 -7.04 22.08
N ILE A 63 7.13 -7.11 23.34
CA ILE A 63 7.98 -7.44 24.49
C ILE A 63 7.66 -8.89 24.92
N ASP A 64 8.69 -9.71 25.04
CA ASP A 64 8.62 -10.97 25.79
C ASP A 64 8.51 -10.61 27.27
N VAL A 65 7.32 -10.77 27.85
CA VAL A 65 6.99 -10.31 29.21
C VAL A 65 7.70 -11.12 30.30
N GLU A 66 8.02 -12.38 30.04
CA GLU A 66 8.77 -13.23 30.97
C GLU A 66 10.23 -12.79 31.03
N ARG A 67 10.81 -12.51 29.86
CA ARG A 67 12.22 -12.14 29.74
C ARG A 67 12.48 -10.64 29.81
N ARG A 68 11.42 -9.82 29.80
CA ARG A 68 11.45 -8.35 29.82
C ARG A 68 12.38 -7.77 28.74
N ARG A 69 12.36 -8.36 27.55
CA ARG A 69 13.19 -7.97 26.40
C ARG A 69 12.39 -7.98 25.11
N PRO A 70 12.87 -7.36 24.03
CA PRO A 70 12.19 -7.46 22.74
C PRO A 70 11.98 -8.92 22.31
N ALA A 71 10.79 -9.22 21.81
CA ALA A 71 10.42 -10.55 21.33
C ALA A 71 11.08 -10.88 19.98
N LEU A 72 11.46 -9.87 19.21
CA LEU A 72 12.15 -10.00 17.92
C LEU A 72 13.66 -9.91 18.11
N GLY A 73 14.42 -10.72 17.36
CA GLY A 73 15.90 -10.74 17.45
C GLY A 73 16.55 -9.40 17.08
N PHE A 74 15.95 -8.63 16.17
CA PHE A 74 16.40 -7.28 15.80
C PHE A 74 15.86 -6.18 16.74
N GLY A 75 15.10 -6.55 17.78
CA GLY A 75 14.46 -5.60 18.69
C GLY A 75 13.09 -5.12 18.20
N THR A 76 13.07 -4.39 17.09
CA THR A 76 11.83 -3.86 16.49
C THR A 76 11.50 -4.55 15.18
N GLY A 77 10.31 -4.32 14.66
CA GLY A 77 9.87 -4.90 13.40
C GLY A 77 8.74 -4.13 12.73
N GLY A 78 8.28 -4.65 11.60
CA GLY A 78 7.17 -4.10 10.84
C GLY A 78 5.82 -4.63 11.31
N VAL A 79 4.91 -3.75 11.67
CA VAL A 79 3.49 -4.02 11.93
C VAL A 79 2.73 -4.00 10.61
N SER A 80 2.06 -5.10 10.32
CA SER A 80 1.20 -5.31 9.16
C SER A 80 -0.15 -5.92 9.59
N GLY A 81 -0.88 -6.53 8.67
CA GLY A 81 -2.17 -7.15 8.97
C GLY A 81 -3.30 -6.14 9.17
N PRO A 82 -4.45 -6.58 9.72
CA PRO A 82 -5.70 -5.80 9.73
C PRO A 82 -5.57 -4.40 10.32
N GLY A 83 -4.71 -4.21 11.33
CA GLY A 83 -4.47 -2.89 11.94
C GLY A 83 -3.86 -1.86 10.97
N LEU A 84 -3.25 -2.29 9.86
CA LEU A 84 -2.69 -1.41 8.85
C LEU A 84 -3.71 -0.98 7.78
N LEU A 85 -4.88 -1.64 7.70
CA LEU A 85 -5.90 -1.38 6.69
C LEU A 85 -6.32 0.10 6.57
N PRO A 86 -6.79 0.77 7.64
CA PRO A 86 -7.23 2.17 7.53
C PRO A 86 -6.09 3.11 7.15
N VAL A 87 -4.87 2.81 7.57
CA VAL A 87 -3.68 3.62 7.24
C VAL A 87 -3.36 3.52 5.76
N GLY A 88 -3.37 2.31 5.19
CA GLY A 88 -3.09 2.10 3.77
C GLY A 88 -4.20 2.63 2.85
N VAL A 89 -5.48 2.49 3.24
CA VAL A 89 -6.61 3.06 2.50
C VAL A 89 -6.50 4.59 2.46
N LEU A 90 -6.23 5.24 3.60
CA LEU A 90 -6.05 6.70 3.66
C LEU A 90 -4.87 7.17 2.79
N ALA A 91 -3.74 6.48 2.86
CA ALA A 91 -2.57 6.77 2.04
C ALA A 91 -2.89 6.66 0.53
N THR A 92 -3.58 5.59 0.14
CA THR A 92 -4.02 5.36 -1.24
C THR A 92 -4.90 6.48 -1.73
N TRP A 93 -5.90 6.87 -0.94
CA TRP A 93 -6.82 7.97 -1.28
C TRP A 93 -6.11 9.32 -1.41
N LYS A 94 -5.24 9.67 -0.46
CA LYS A 94 -4.49 10.94 -0.51
C LYS A 94 -3.66 11.04 -1.78
N VAL A 95 -2.94 9.97 -2.11
CA VAL A 95 -2.02 9.95 -3.25
C VAL A 95 -2.80 9.89 -4.58
N SER A 96 -3.86 9.07 -4.68
CA SER A 96 -4.65 8.96 -5.91
C SER A 96 -5.29 10.30 -6.30
N ARG A 97 -5.79 11.07 -5.32
CA ARG A 97 -6.33 12.41 -5.56
C ARG A 97 -5.27 13.42 -5.97
N ALA A 98 -4.10 13.37 -5.34
CA ALA A 98 -3.03 14.33 -5.63
C ALA A 98 -2.27 14.04 -6.94
N LEU A 99 -2.25 12.76 -7.36
CA LEU A 99 -1.56 12.24 -8.53
C LEU A 99 -2.53 11.51 -9.47
N PRO A 100 -3.53 12.19 -10.06
CA PRO A 100 -4.49 11.54 -10.94
C PRO A 100 -3.78 10.89 -12.13
N GLY A 101 -4.18 9.66 -12.45
CA GLY A 101 -3.63 8.87 -13.56
C GLY A 101 -2.38 8.04 -13.22
N VAL A 102 -1.76 8.23 -12.05
CA VAL A 102 -0.66 7.37 -11.61
C VAL A 102 -1.18 6.01 -11.18
N PRO A 103 -0.67 4.89 -11.72
CA PRO A 103 -1.04 3.55 -11.29
C PRO A 103 -0.64 3.29 -9.83
N ILE A 104 -1.61 2.88 -9.00
CA ILE A 104 -1.39 2.59 -7.59
C ILE A 104 -1.74 1.13 -7.29
N ILE A 105 -0.81 0.45 -6.60
CA ILE A 105 -1.03 -0.84 -5.95
C ILE A 105 -1.31 -0.58 -4.46
N GLY A 106 -2.56 -0.75 -4.04
CA GLY A 106 -3.00 -0.61 -2.65
C GLY A 106 -2.69 -1.86 -1.83
N VAL A 107 -2.00 -1.73 -0.69
CA VAL A 107 -1.56 -2.84 0.15
C VAL A 107 -1.59 -2.45 1.63
N GLY A 108 -2.15 -3.34 2.45
CA GLY A 108 -2.10 -3.24 3.91
C GLY A 108 -3.39 -3.78 4.51
N GLY A 109 -3.28 -4.87 5.28
CA GLY A 109 -4.41 -5.41 6.06
C GLY A 109 -5.56 -6.04 5.28
N VAL A 110 -5.45 -6.22 3.97
CA VAL A 110 -6.50 -6.85 3.14
C VAL A 110 -6.63 -8.33 3.47
N ALA A 111 -7.84 -8.78 3.81
CA ALA A 111 -8.17 -10.18 4.05
C ALA A 111 -9.54 -10.63 3.48
N SER A 112 -10.34 -9.69 2.96
CA SER A 112 -11.67 -9.92 2.38
C SER A 112 -11.92 -9.05 1.14
N ALA A 113 -12.99 -9.33 0.37
CA ALA A 113 -13.43 -8.46 -0.72
C ALA A 113 -13.76 -7.03 -0.25
N THR A 114 -14.38 -6.87 0.93
CA THR A 114 -14.68 -5.55 1.50
C THR A 114 -13.43 -4.73 1.73
N ASP A 115 -12.34 -5.35 2.21
CA ASP A 115 -11.06 -4.66 2.39
C ASP A 115 -10.46 -4.25 1.04
N ALA A 116 -10.54 -5.11 0.03
CA ALA A 116 -10.06 -4.80 -1.32
C ALA A 116 -10.87 -3.66 -1.96
N LEU A 117 -12.20 -3.67 -1.81
CA LEU A 117 -13.09 -2.62 -2.29
C LEU A 117 -12.75 -1.25 -1.70
N GLN A 118 -12.37 -1.18 -0.42
CA GLN A 118 -11.91 0.08 0.18
C GLN A 118 -10.69 0.66 -0.55
N TYR A 119 -9.70 -0.16 -0.89
CA TYR A 119 -8.54 0.30 -1.67
C TYR A 119 -8.92 0.69 -3.11
N ILE A 120 -9.79 -0.09 -3.76
CA ILE A 120 -10.26 0.19 -5.11
C ILE A 120 -10.99 1.55 -5.13
N MET A 121 -11.96 1.75 -4.24
CA MET A 121 -12.69 3.02 -4.10
C MET A 121 -11.79 4.19 -3.71
N ALA A 122 -10.73 3.93 -2.93
CA ALA A 122 -9.69 4.92 -2.65
C ALA A 122 -8.81 5.28 -3.86
N GLY A 123 -8.87 4.52 -4.96
CA GLY A 123 -8.17 4.81 -6.22
C GLY A 123 -7.02 3.86 -6.55
N ALA A 124 -6.89 2.72 -5.87
CA ALA A 124 -5.95 1.69 -6.30
C ALA A 124 -6.48 0.92 -7.53
N SER A 125 -5.61 0.70 -8.51
CA SER A 125 -5.91 -0.12 -9.70
C SER A 125 -5.63 -1.60 -9.46
N VAL A 126 -4.79 -1.91 -8.47
CA VAL A 126 -4.40 -3.27 -8.07
C VAL A 126 -4.37 -3.31 -6.55
N VAL A 127 -4.78 -4.43 -5.96
CA VAL A 127 -4.71 -4.64 -4.50
C VAL A 127 -3.77 -5.81 -4.19
N GLY A 128 -2.85 -5.60 -3.25
CA GLY A 128 -1.94 -6.65 -2.78
C GLY A 128 -2.31 -7.19 -1.40
N ILE A 129 -2.15 -8.50 -1.21
CA ILE A 129 -2.49 -9.23 0.00
C ILE A 129 -1.20 -9.86 0.57
N GLY A 130 -0.77 -9.39 1.74
CA GLY A 130 0.46 -9.84 2.40
C GLY A 130 0.21 -10.78 3.57
N THR A 131 -0.07 -10.21 4.75
CA THR A 131 -0.22 -10.95 6.02
C THR A 131 -1.26 -12.06 5.94
N ALA A 132 -2.41 -11.82 5.29
CA ALA A 132 -3.44 -12.84 5.13
C ALA A 132 -2.96 -14.01 4.25
N ALA A 133 -2.23 -13.73 3.17
CA ALA A 133 -1.67 -14.76 2.29
C ALA A 133 -0.58 -15.59 2.97
N MET A 134 0.21 -14.99 3.88
CA MET A 134 1.19 -15.71 4.70
C MET A 134 0.54 -16.67 5.70
N ARG A 135 -0.66 -16.34 6.19
CA ARG A 135 -1.42 -17.19 7.11
C ARG A 135 -2.20 -18.27 6.35
N ASP A 136 -2.79 -17.91 5.23
CA ASP A 136 -3.60 -18.78 4.36
C ASP A 136 -3.25 -18.48 2.89
N PRO A 137 -2.48 -19.36 2.22
CA PRO A 137 -2.08 -19.14 0.83
C PRO A 137 -3.25 -19.04 -0.16
N ARG A 138 -4.45 -19.52 0.20
CA ARG A 138 -5.67 -19.41 -0.61
C ARG A 138 -6.48 -18.14 -0.34
N ALA A 139 -6.06 -17.32 0.62
CA ALA A 139 -6.75 -16.06 0.92
C ALA A 139 -6.89 -15.15 -0.32
N PRO A 140 -5.88 -14.98 -1.19
CA PRO A 140 -6.05 -14.17 -2.39
C PRO A 140 -7.10 -14.71 -3.37
N GLU A 141 -7.14 -16.02 -3.59
CA GLU A 141 -8.15 -16.67 -4.44
C GLU A 141 -9.56 -16.44 -3.90
N ARG A 142 -9.76 -16.65 -2.60
CA ARG A 142 -11.04 -16.39 -1.94
C ARG A 142 -11.48 -14.93 -2.07
N VAL A 143 -10.57 -13.97 -1.86
CA VAL A 143 -10.87 -12.54 -1.98
C VAL A 143 -11.29 -12.18 -3.41
N VAL A 144 -10.67 -12.77 -4.43
CA VAL A 144 -11.07 -12.56 -5.83
C VAL A 144 -12.49 -13.09 -6.07
N LEU A 145 -12.81 -14.31 -5.62
CA LEU A 145 -14.15 -14.88 -5.77
C LEU A 145 -15.23 -14.06 -5.04
N GLU A 146 -14.93 -13.61 -3.82
CA GLU A 146 -15.83 -12.73 -3.06
C GLU A 146 -16.05 -11.38 -3.76
N LEU A 147 -15.01 -10.83 -4.39
CA LEU A 147 -15.07 -9.58 -5.14
C LEU A 147 -15.90 -9.71 -6.42
N ASP A 148 -15.73 -10.82 -7.15
CA ASP A 148 -16.53 -11.12 -8.35
C ASP A 148 -18.01 -11.24 -7.98
N HIS A 149 -18.34 -11.98 -6.92
CA HIS A 149 -19.71 -12.11 -6.44
C HIS A 149 -20.31 -10.76 -5.99
N TRP A 150 -19.51 -9.91 -5.34
CA TRP A 150 -19.94 -8.56 -5.00
C TRP A 150 -20.25 -7.74 -6.26
N CYS A 151 -19.36 -7.78 -7.26
CA CYS A 151 -19.56 -7.06 -8.52
C CYS A 151 -20.82 -7.52 -9.27
N GLU A 152 -21.07 -8.83 -9.34
CA GLU A 152 -22.28 -9.41 -9.96
C GLU A 152 -23.56 -8.90 -9.29
N ARG A 153 -23.63 -8.98 -7.96
CA ARG A 153 -24.79 -8.56 -7.18
C ARG A 153 -25.08 -7.05 -7.28
N HIS A 154 -24.04 -6.25 -7.49
CA HIS A 154 -24.14 -4.79 -7.59
C HIS A 154 -24.16 -4.29 -9.05
N HIS A 155 -24.14 -5.18 -10.04
CA HIS A 155 -24.03 -4.83 -11.46
C HIS A 155 -22.89 -3.84 -11.77
N ALA A 156 -21.77 -4.02 -11.07
CA ALA A 156 -20.61 -3.14 -11.13
C ALA A 156 -19.40 -3.87 -11.73
N THR A 157 -18.45 -3.10 -12.24
CA THR A 157 -17.12 -3.60 -12.61
C THR A 157 -16.08 -2.95 -11.71
N VAL A 158 -15.00 -3.68 -11.39
CA VAL A 158 -13.88 -3.13 -10.60
C VAL A 158 -13.38 -1.79 -11.17
N ARG A 159 -13.33 -1.67 -12.51
CA ARG A 159 -12.90 -0.44 -13.19
C ARG A 159 -13.78 0.78 -12.85
N GLN A 160 -15.09 0.61 -12.74
CA GLN A 160 -16.02 1.69 -12.37
C GLN A 160 -15.84 2.13 -10.91
N LEU A 161 -15.35 1.22 -10.06
CA LEU A 161 -15.17 1.46 -8.64
C LEU A 161 -13.84 2.16 -8.33
N VAL A 162 -12.85 2.15 -9.24
CA VAL A 162 -11.56 2.79 -9.01
C VAL A 162 -11.76 4.29 -8.79
N GLY A 163 -11.46 4.76 -7.58
CA GLY A 163 -11.61 6.17 -7.21
C GLY A 163 -13.06 6.62 -7.00
N ALA A 164 -14.00 5.70 -6.83
CA ALA A 164 -15.42 6.00 -6.65
C ALA A 164 -15.81 6.50 -5.25
N LEU A 165 -14.85 6.74 -4.35
CA LEU A 165 -15.13 7.30 -3.03
C LEU A 165 -15.69 8.72 -3.13
N GLU A 166 -16.94 8.90 -2.71
CA GLU A 166 -17.56 10.21 -2.54
C GLU A 166 -17.15 10.81 -1.19
N TRP A 167 -16.60 12.01 -1.21
CA TRP A 167 -16.29 12.75 0.00
C TRP A 167 -17.48 13.64 0.36
N PRO A 168 -17.92 13.69 1.64
CA PRO A 168 -18.95 14.64 2.06
C PRO A 168 -18.55 16.07 1.67
N ALA A 169 -19.51 16.83 1.15
CA ALA A 169 -19.34 18.24 0.79
C ALA A 169 -19.02 19.11 2.01
#